data_AF-G5S6P1-F1
#
_entry.id   AF-G5S6P1-F1
#
_cell.length_a   1.000
_cell.length_b   1.000
_cell.length_c   1.000
_cell.angle_alpha   90.00
_cell.angle_beta   90.00
_cell.angle_gamma   90.00
#
_symmetry.space_group_name_H-M   'P 1'
#
loop_
_entity.id
_entity.type
_entity.pdbx_description
1 polymer ?
#
loop_
_entity_poly.entity_id
_entity_poly.type
_entity_poly.pdbx_seq_one_letter_code
_entity_poly.pdbx_strand_id
1 'polypeptide(L)'
;MYGDVRPLLDKPELVADTWMNLASAVFFFVYPQPPKPSMLHVIDGTWQPNDRDKANGLVSGFGVTIQIINGGVECGGADENAQSLNRIAYYKEFANYLKVPVPADEVLGCKKMKQFDEGGAGALPIYWEQDWGWSADTADGKTYSCQLVGYQTPYTAFKEGDYTKCVQHYFNVNVVDDNGTTEPDVTPTPAPVTDENVAPVARIAGPVGAVEAGSQVSLSAEGSTDANGDKLTYTWMSQDGKTLSGQDKAVVIFNAPDVTQNTQYVVNLTVSDGTLSSTAVYTLNVKAKAAAADDEDKTTSYPAWSSSQKWNPGDIVNSNGALYQCKPFPEGSWCNVAPAYYEPGVGIAWADAWNAL
;
A
#
# COMPACT_ATOMS: atom_id res chain seq x y z
N MET A 1 -4.23 15.07 5.13
CA MET A 1 -5.03 13.91 5.60
C MET A 1 -5.87 14.28 6.83
N TYR A 2 -5.29 14.79 7.92
CA TYR A 2 -6.06 15.20 9.12
C TYR A 2 -6.11 16.72 9.40
N GLY A 3 -5.50 17.54 8.54
CA GLY A 3 -5.35 18.98 8.80
C GLY A 3 -4.30 19.32 9.87
N ASP A 4 -3.78 18.32 10.57
CA ASP A 4 -2.73 18.37 11.59
C ASP A 4 -1.64 17.32 11.29
N VAL A 5 -0.41 17.61 11.69
CA VAL A 5 0.77 16.73 11.62
C VAL A 5 0.81 15.71 12.77
N ARG A 6 0.22 16.03 13.93
CA ARG A 6 0.31 15.20 15.14
C ARG A 6 -0.22 13.76 14.99
N PRO A 7 -1.36 13.49 14.31
CA PRO A 7 -1.94 12.15 14.29
C PRO A 7 -0.98 11.04 13.83
N LEU A 8 -0.24 11.25 12.75
CA LEU A 8 0.71 10.25 12.24
C LEU A 8 2.10 10.31 12.90
N LEU A 9 2.44 11.43 13.54
CA LEU A 9 3.64 11.51 14.38
C LEU A 9 3.46 10.76 15.71
N ASP A 10 2.25 10.82 16.27
CA ASP A 10 1.94 10.24 17.57
C ASP A 10 1.48 8.79 17.48
N LYS A 11 0.87 8.40 16.35
CA LYS A 11 0.36 7.05 16.07
C LYS A 11 0.75 6.57 14.67
N PRO A 12 2.05 6.33 14.41
CA PRO A 12 2.53 5.92 13.08
C PRO A 12 1.98 4.55 12.61
N GLU A 13 1.60 3.67 13.53
CA GLU A 13 1.01 2.36 13.25
C GLU A 13 -0.31 2.44 12.46
N LEU A 14 -1.00 3.58 12.51
CA LEU A 14 -2.20 3.80 11.70
C LEU A 14 -1.92 3.58 10.20
N VAL A 15 -0.71 3.86 9.73
CA VAL A 15 -0.30 3.63 8.34
C VAL A 15 -0.31 2.14 7.97
N ALA A 16 -0.08 1.22 8.91
CA ALA A 16 -0.12 -0.21 8.64
C ALA A 16 -1.56 -0.76 8.68
N ASP A 17 -2.32 -0.35 9.69
CA ASP A 17 -3.52 -1.09 10.11
C ASP A 17 -4.84 -0.45 9.64
N THR A 18 -4.78 0.72 9.01
CA THR A 18 -5.98 1.47 8.59
C THR A 18 -5.94 1.86 7.12
N TRP A 19 -6.99 2.54 6.65
CA TRP A 19 -7.05 3.15 5.32
C TRP A 19 -5.89 4.12 5.02
N MET A 20 -5.15 4.55 6.05
CA MET A 20 -3.92 5.33 5.93
C MET A 20 -2.82 4.62 5.12
N ASN A 21 -2.84 3.29 5.01
CA ASN A 21 -1.88 2.57 4.16
C ASN A 21 -1.93 3.08 2.71
N LEU A 22 -3.12 3.18 2.15
CA LEU A 22 -3.34 3.63 0.77
C LEU A 22 -3.27 5.15 0.69
N ALA A 23 -3.83 5.87 1.67
CA ALA A 23 -3.81 7.33 1.64
C ALA A 23 -2.39 7.91 1.72
N SER A 24 -1.51 7.31 2.52
CA SER A 24 -0.10 7.72 2.60
C SER A 24 0.67 7.41 1.33
N ALA A 25 0.41 6.26 0.70
CA ALA A 25 1.00 5.91 -0.60
C ALA A 25 0.55 6.88 -1.71
N VAL A 26 -0.73 7.21 -1.77
CA VAL A 26 -1.27 8.20 -2.72
C VAL A 26 -0.68 9.58 -2.43
N PHE A 27 -0.58 9.99 -1.17
CA PHE A 27 0.07 11.25 -0.79
C PHE A 27 1.51 11.30 -1.31
N PHE A 28 2.31 10.27 -1.06
CA PHE A 28 3.69 10.20 -1.57
C PHE A 28 3.75 10.25 -3.11
N PHE A 29 2.81 9.60 -3.79
CA PHE A 29 2.76 9.56 -5.25
C PHE A 29 2.47 10.94 -5.88
N VAL A 30 1.57 11.73 -5.28
CA VAL A 30 1.10 13.01 -5.84
C VAL A 30 1.82 14.23 -5.29
N TYR A 31 2.41 14.15 -4.09
CA TYR A 31 2.99 15.31 -3.41
C TYR A 31 4.47 15.47 -3.78
N PRO A 32 4.89 16.59 -4.42
CA PRO A 32 6.28 16.82 -4.75
C PRO A 32 7.13 17.04 -3.50
N GLN A 33 8.38 16.57 -3.53
CA GLN A 33 9.37 16.76 -2.46
C GLN A 33 10.63 17.39 -3.06
N PRO A 34 10.61 18.70 -3.36
CA PRO A 34 11.74 19.41 -3.95
C PRO A 34 13.07 19.04 -3.29
N PRO A 35 14.13 18.74 -4.08
CA PRO A 35 14.23 18.90 -5.54
C PRO A 35 13.55 17.80 -6.38
N LYS A 36 12.88 16.84 -5.76
CA LYS A 36 12.19 15.75 -6.46
C LYS A 36 10.79 16.21 -6.91
N PRO A 37 10.42 16.01 -8.19
CA PRO A 37 9.03 16.18 -8.61
C PRO A 37 8.15 15.09 -7.99
N SER A 38 6.83 15.24 -8.05
CA SER A 38 5.91 14.14 -7.73
C SER A 38 6.02 13.02 -8.76
N MET A 39 5.77 11.78 -8.36
CA MET A 39 5.69 10.66 -9.31
C MET A 39 4.53 10.82 -10.32
N LEU A 40 3.42 11.43 -9.91
CA LEU A 40 2.30 11.72 -10.80
C LEU A 40 2.75 12.58 -12.00
N HIS A 41 3.39 13.72 -11.75
CA HIS A 41 3.89 14.60 -12.82
C HIS A 41 4.88 13.92 -13.77
N VAL A 42 5.65 12.95 -13.27
CA VAL A 42 6.55 12.16 -14.12
C VAL A 42 5.75 11.29 -15.08
N ILE A 43 4.77 10.54 -14.56
CA ILE A 43 4.02 9.53 -15.32
C ILE A 43 3.02 10.18 -16.28
N ASP A 44 2.40 11.30 -15.91
CA ASP A 44 1.49 12.03 -16.80
C ASP A 44 2.22 12.94 -17.81
N GLY A 45 3.54 13.06 -17.67
CA GLY A 45 4.40 13.84 -18.57
C GLY A 45 4.37 15.35 -18.35
N THR A 46 3.74 15.85 -17.29
CA THR A 46 3.74 17.30 -16.97
C THR A 46 5.08 17.78 -16.42
N TRP A 47 5.85 16.89 -15.76
CA TRP A 47 7.25 17.16 -15.45
C TRP A 47 8.11 17.00 -16.70
N GLN A 48 8.75 18.10 -17.11
CA GLN A 48 9.65 18.16 -18.25
C GLN A 48 11.09 18.36 -17.76
N PRO A 49 11.98 17.36 -17.89
CA PRO A 49 13.36 17.47 -17.41
C PRO A 49 14.08 18.60 -18.14
N ASN A 50 14.73 19.47 -17.37
CA ASN A 50 15.55 20.54 -17.91
C ASN A 50 16.96 20.02 -18.25
N ASP A 51 17.85 20.91 -18.72
CA ASP A 51 19.21 20.50 -19.11
C ASP A 51 20.03 19.99 -17.91
N ARG A 52 19.75 20.46 -16.70
CA ARG A 52 20.39 19.98 -15.47
C ARG A 52 19.95 18.55 -15.15
N ASP A 53 18.65 18.27 -15.22
CA ASP A 53 18.08 16.93 -15.05
C ASP A 53 18.69 15.95 -16.06
N LYS A 54 18.70 16.33 -17.35
CA LYS A 54 19.27 15.51 -18.43
C LYS A 54 20.76 15.26 -18.25
N ALA A 55 21.53 16.26 -17.83
CA ALA A 55 22.96 16.10 -17.51
C ALA A 55 23.21 15.16 -16.31
N ASN A 56 22.22 15.02 -15.44
CA ASN A 56 22.19 14.07 -14.33
C ASN A 56 21.59 12.71 -14.72
N GLY A 57 21.19 12.51 -15.98
CA GLY A 57 20.55 11.28 -16.46
C GLY A 57 19.09 11.12 -16.05
N LEU A 58 18.48 12.15 -15.47
CA LEU A 58 17.08 12.19 -15.06
C LEU A 58 16.22 12.54 -16.28
N VAL A 59 15.64 11.51 -16.91
CA VAL A 59 14.78 11.62 -18.09
C VAL A 59 13.42 11.01 -17.81
N SER A 60 12.41 11.39 -18.59
CA SER A 60 11.05 10.86 -18.46
C SER A 60 11.01 9.34 -18.65
N GLY A 61 10.18 8.66 -17.84
CA GLY A 61 10.00 7.20 -17.84
C GLY A 61 9.91 6.63 -16.42
N PHE A 62 9.48 5.37 -16.28
CA PHE A 62 9.32 4.72 -14.98
C PHE A 62 10.58 4.78 -14.09
N GLY A 63 11.77 4.75 -14.66
CA GLY A 63 13.03 4.75 -13.91
C GLY A 63 13.23 5.96 -13.00
N VAL A 64 12.78 7.14 -13.42
CA VAL A 64 12.92 8.35 -12.58
C VAL A 64 11.97 8.31 -11.37
N THR A 65 10.88 7.52 -11.43
CA THR A 65 10.03 7.29 -10.26
C THR A 65 10.73 6.42 -9.20
N ILE A 66 11.57 5.46 -9.63
CA ILE A 66 12.44 4.68 -8.72
C ILE A 66 13.42 5.62 -8.01
N GLN A 67 13.99 6.59 -8.76
CA GLN A 67 14.87 7.60 -8.21
C GLN A 67 14.18 8.48 -7.16
N ILE A 68 12.91 8.84 -7.38
CA ILE A 68 12.11 9.59 -6.40
C ILE A 68 11.93 8.79 -5.11
N ILE A 69 11.51 7.51 -5.24
CA ILE A 69 11.20 6.62 -4.12
C ILE A 69 12.45 6.36 -3.26
N ASN A 70 13.55 5.89 -3.87
CA ASN A 70 14.70 5.41 -3.10
C ASN A 70 16.04 5.52 -3.86
N GLY A 71 16.20 6.62 -4.61
CA GLY A 71 17.36 6.85 -5.47
C GLY A 71 18.71 6.85 -4.77
N GLY A 72 18.76 7.18 -3.48
CA GLY A 72 19.99 7.13 -2.68
C GLY A 72 20.54 5.72 -2.46
N VAL A 73 19.70 4.69 -2.65
CA VAL A 73 20.05 3.28 -2.42
C VAL A 73 20.04 2.48 -3.73
N GLU A 74 19.07 2.74 -4.60
CA GLU A 74 18.77 1.85 -5.73
C GLU A 74 19.38 2.30 -7.06
N CYS A 75 19.90 3.52 -7.15
CA CYS A 75 20.22 4.16 -8.43
C CYS A 75 21.64 4.75 -8.47
N GLY A 76 22.06 5.21 -9.65
CA GLY A 76 23.38 5.82 -9.85
C GLY A 76 24.56 4.85 -10.01
N GLY A 77 24.34 3.56 -9.76
CA GLY A 77 25.30 2.49 -10.06
C GLY A 77 25.55 2.31 -11.57
N ALA A 78 26.62 1.59 -11.90
CA ALA A 78 26.92 1.23 -13.29
C ALA A 78 25.85 0.30 -13.89
N ASP A 79 25.33 -0.60 -13.06
CA ASP A 79 24.30 -1.59 -13.37
C ASP A 79 23.00 -1.30 -12.60
N GLU A 80 21.90 -1.93 -13.05
CA GLU A 80 20.65 -1.85 -12.29
C GLU A 80 20.77 -2.62 -10.99
N ASN A 81 20.33 -1.99 -9.91
CA ASN A 81 20.21 -2.62 -8.62
C ASN A 81 19.08 -3.67 -8.62
N ALA A 82 19.20 -4.72 -7.81
CA ALA A 82 18.22 -5.81 -7.76
C ALA A 82 16.80 -5.33 -7.37
N GLN A 83 16.70 -4.34 -6.48
CA GLN A 83 15.44 -3.73 -6.09
C GLN A 83 14.82 -2.92 -7.24
N SER A 84 15.64 -2.17 -8.01
CA SER A 84 15.21 -1.49 -9.23
C SER A 84 14.68 -2.50 -10.26
N LEU A 85 15.39 -3.60 -10.50
CA LEU A 85 14.94 -4.68 -11.40
C LEU A 85 13.61 -5.29 -10.95
N ASN A 86 13.40 -5.46 -9.65
CA ASN A 86 12.13 -5.93 -9.11
C ASN A 86 10.99 -4.94 -9.41
N ARG A 87 11.19 -3.65 -9.17
CA ARG A 87 10.19 -2.60 -9.50
C ARG A 87 9.83 -2.61 -10.99
N ILE A 88 10.83 -2.74 -11.87
CA ILE A 88 10.63 -2.82 -13.33
C ILE A 88 9.79 -4.06 -13.69
N ALA A 89 10.04 -5.20 -13.04
CA ALA A 89 9.27 -6.41 -13.26
C ALA A 89 7.78 -6.19 -12.91
N TYR A 90 7.49 -5.64 -11.72
CA TYR A 90 6.12 -5.30 -11.33
C TYR A 90 5.45 -4.34 -12.30
N TYR A 91 6.14 -3.26 -12.69
CA TYR A 91 5.60 -2.29 -13.64
C TYR A 91 5.19 -2.93 -14.97
N LYS A 92 6.07 -3.77 -15.55
CA LYS A 92 5.77 -4.49 -16.80
C LYS A 92 4.59 -5.45 -16.66
N GLU A 93 4.55 -6.20 -15.57
CA GLU A 93 3.48 -7.16 -15.32
C GLU A 93 2.13 -6.46 -15.12
N PHE A 94 2.09 -5.36 -14.36
CA PHE A 94 0.88 -4.55 -14.19
C PHE A 94 0.42 -3.91 -15.50
N ALA A 95 1.35 -3.36 -16.29
CA ALA A 95 1.03 -2.81 -17.60
C ALA A 95 0.42 -3.89 -18.53
N ASN A 96 1.01 -5.08 -18.54
CA ASN A 96 0.48 -6.22 -19.29
C ASN A 96 -0.90 -6.69 -18.80
N TYR A 97 -1.11 -6.73 -17.48
CA TYR A 97 -2.40 -7.09 -16.88
C TYR A 97 -3.49 -6.09 -17.28
N LEU A 98 -3.20 -4.79 -17.11
CA LEU A 98 -4.10 -3.68 -17.44
C LEU A 98 -4.22 -3.41 -18.94
N LYS A 99 -3.46 -4.12 -19.78
CA LYS A 99 -3.39 -3.93 -21.24
C LYS A 99 -2.96 -2.52 -21.64
N VAL A 100 -2.08 -1.93 -20.85
CA VAL A 100 -1.43 -0.64 -21.13
C VAL A 100 -0.09 -0.93 -21.83
N PRO A 101 0.15 -0.39 -23.03
CA PRO A 101 1.42 -0.58 -23.72
C PRO A 101 2.54 0.19 -23.01
N VAL A 102 3.69 -0.46 -22.83
CA VAL A 102 4.94 0.19 -22.41
C VAL A 102 5.72 0.56 -23.66
N PRO A 103 5.97 1.85 -23.95
CA PRO A 103 6.77 2.28 -25.09
C PRO A 103 8.16 1.64 -25.10
N ALA A 104 8.65 1.27 -26.29
CA ALA A 104 9.94 0.59 -26.44
C ALA A 104 11.13 1.48 -26.04
N ASP A 105 10.95 2.79 -26.12
CA ASP A 105 11.91 3.82 -25.75
C ASP A 105 11.74 4.32 -24.31
N GLU A 106 10.79 3.78 -23.53
CA GLU A 106 10.63 4.16 -22.13
C GLU A 106 11.84 3.72 -21.30
N VAL A 107 12.42 4.68 -20.57
CA VAL A 107 13.53 4.41 -19.65
C VAL A 107 12.97 3.85 -18.35
N LEU A 108 13.00 2.53 -18.22
CA LEU A 108 12.41 1.83 -17.06
C LEU A 108 13.31 1.76 -15.82
N GLY A 109 14.63 1.77 -16.01
CA GLY A 109 15.60 1.64 -14.92
C GLY A 109 16.22 2.95 -14.51
N CYS A 110 16.97 2.93 -13.41
CA CYS A 110 17.58 4.14 -12.82
C CYS A 110 19.11 4.04 -12.65
N LYS A 111 19.76 3.06 -13.27
CA LYS A 111 21.23 3.02 -13.30
C LYS A 111 21.80 4.31 -13.88
N LYS A 112 22.94 4.73 -13.37
CA LYS A 112 23.67 5.95 -13.77
C LYS A 112 22.93 7.28 -13.56
N MET A 113 21.67 7.29 -13.09
CA MET A 113 20.98 8.51 -12.68
C MET A 113 21.67 9.10 -11.45
N LYS A 114 22.04 10.38 -11.50
CA LYS A 114 22.51 11.12 -10.32
C LYS A 114 21.31 11.56 -9.48
N GLN A 115 21.58 11.96 -8.24
CA GLN A 115 20.55 12.51 -7.35
C GLN A 115 19.92 13.78 -7.94
N PHE A 116 18.66 14.02 -7.61
CA PHE A 116 18.01 15.31 -7.85
C PHE A 116 18.75 16.42 -7.09
N ASP A 117 18.82 17.61 -7.68
CA ASP A 117 19.44 18.78 -7.06
C ASP A 117 18.62 20.06 -7.36
N GLU A 118 18.96 21.14 -6.67
CA GLU A 118 18.23 22.42 -6.71
C GLU A 118 18.18 23.07 -8.11
N GLY A 119 19.02 22.63 -9.05
CA GLY A 119 18.97 23.10 -10.44
C GLY A 119 17.99 22.33 -11.33
N GLY A 120 17.38 21.25 -10.82
CA GLY A 120 16.44 20.41 -11.57
C GLY A 120 15.04 21.02 -11.67
N ALA A 121 14.25 20.58 -12.67
CA ALA A 121 12.89 21.06 -12.88
C ALA A 121 11.91 20.63 -11.76
N GLY A 122 12.32 19.68 -10.91
CA GLY A 122 11.57 19.27 -9.72
C GLY A 122 11.80 20.15 -8.49
N ALA A 123 12.75 21.10 -8.53
CA ALA A 123 13.04 22.04 -7.45
C ALA A 123 12.01 23.17 -7.37
N LEU A 124 10.74 22.80 -7.19
CA LEU A 124 9.63 23.72 -7.15
C LEU A 124 9.63 24.51 -5.82
N PRO A 125 9.52 25.85 -5.86
CA PRO A 125 9.43 26.65 -4.65
C PRO A 125 7.97 26.64 -4.16
N ILE A 126 7.63 25.68 -3.29
CA ILE A 126 6.23 25.37 -2.89
C ILE A 126 5.96 25.55 -1.39
N TYR A 127 6.95 26.07 -0.65
CA TYR A 127 6.84 26.36 0.78
C TYR A 127 7.05 27.83 1.03
N TRP A 128 6.32 28.39 2.01
CA TRP A 128 6.49 29.76 2.44
C TRP A 128 7.56 29.83 3.53
N GLU A 129 8.45 30.82 3.41
CA GLU A 129 9.49 31.15 4.39
C GLU A 129 9.58 32.66 4.55
N GLN A 130 10.14 33.12 5.66
CA GLN A 130 10.44 34.53 5.90
C GLN A 130 11.19 35.16 4.72
N ASP A 131 10.68 36.30 4.25
CA ASP A 131 11.45 37.20 3.40
C ASP A 131 12.43 38.03 4.25
N TRP A 132 13.71 37.89 3.94
CA TRP A 132 14.81 38.62 4.58
C TRP A 132 15.10 39.97 3.91
N GLY A 133 14.24 40.40 3.00
CA GLY A 133 14.30 41.70 2.36
C GLY A 133 14.18 42.87 3.34
N TRP A 134 14.49 44.06 2.82
CA TRP A 134 14.39 45.31 3.55
C TRP A 134 13.32 46.21 2.91
N SER A 135 12.54 46.90 3.75
CA SER A 135 11.53 47.88 3.31
C SER A 135 11.71 49.21 4.05
N ALA A 136 11.68 50.32 3.30
CA ALA A 136 11.69 51.66 3.88
C ALA A 136 10.37 52.04 4.57
N ASP A 137 9.29 51.30 4.26
CA ASP A 137 7.93 51.64 4.65
C ASP A 137 7.54 51.04 6.01
N THR A 138 8.40 50.23 6.63
CA THR A 138 8.17 49.60 7.92
C THR A 138 9.11 50.15 8.99
N ALA A 139 8.64 50.20 10.23
CA ALA A 139 9.37 50.82 11.34
C ALA A 139 10.67 50.07 11.70
N ASP A 140 10.71 48.76 11.51
CA ASP A 140 11.88 47.91 11.77
C ASP A 140 12.64 47.51 10.49
N GLY A 141 12.27 48.09 9.34
CA GLY A 141 12.94 47.87 8.07
C GLY A 141 12.68 46.52 7.42
N LYS A 142 11.77 45.70 7.94
CA LYS A 142 11.44 44.37 7.39
C LYS A 142 10.33 44.46 6.36
N THR A 143 10.25 43.50 5.44
CA THR A 143 9.20 43.48 4.41
C THR A 143 7.82 43.02 4.92
N TYR A 144 7.75 42.35 6.07
CA TYR A 144 6.54 41.69 6.59
C TYR A 144 5.87 40.75 5.57
N SER A 145 6.68 40.06 4.77
CA SER A 145 6.25 39.12 3.75
C SER A 145 6.92 37.76 3.93
N CYS A 146 6.26 36.73 3.41
CA CYS A 146 6.90 35.45 3.14
C CYS A 146 7.15 35.29 1.64
N GLN A 147 8.14 34.49 1.28
CA GLN A 147 8.50 34.15 -0.10
C GLN A 147 8.51 32.64 -0.30
N LEU A 148 8.41 32.20 -1.56
CA LEU A 148 8.45 30.78 -1.89
C LEU A 148 9.89 30.24 -1.87
N VAL A 149 10.07 29.08 -1.24
CA VAL A 149 11.35 28.35 -1.17
C VAL A 149 11.19 26.87 -1.53
N GLY A 150 12.30 26.25 -1.93
CA GLY A 150 12.37 24.85 -2.37
C GLY A 150 12.70 23.84 -1.27
N TYR A 151 12.72 24.23 0.00
CA TYR A 151 12.88 23.30 1.13
C TYR A 151 11.62 23.31 1.99
N GLN A 152 11.36 22.20 2.68
CA GLN A 152 10.15 22.01 3.45
C GLN A 152 10.08 22.93 4.67
N THR A 153 8.98 23.67 4.79
CA THR A 153 8.62 24.45 5.98
C THR A 153 7.23 24.02 6.49
N PRO A 154 6.78 24.49 7.66
CA PRO A 154 5.42 24.25 8.14
C PRO A 154 4.31 24.87 7.28
N TYR A 155 4.65 25.75 6.34
CA TYR A 155 3.71 26.56 5.55
C TYR A 155 3.82 26.20 4.07
N THR A 156 2.78 25.61 3.49
CA THR A 156 2.78 25.20 2.08
C THR A 156 1.96 26.15 1.21
N ALA A 157 2.43 26.38 -0.02
CA ALA A 157 1.68 27.14 -1.03
C ALA A 157 0.37 26.47 -1.46
N PHE A 158 0.18 25.18 -1.13
CA PHE A 158 -1.02 24.42 -1.50
C PHE A 158 -2.17 24.54 -0.50
N LYS A 159 -1.95 25.20 0.65
CA LYS A 159 -2.95 25.35 1.70
C LYS A 159 -3.32 26.82 1.85
N GLU A 160 -4.60 27.10 1.63
CA GLU A 160 -5.16 28.43 1.86
C GLU A 160 -4.91 28.88 3.31
N GLY A 161 -4.52 30.14 3.47
CA GLY A 161 -4.17 30.74 4.77
C GLY A 161 -2.75 30.45 5.27
N ASP A 162 -1.98 29.52 4.68
CA ASP A 162 -0.61 29.24 5.15
C ASP A 162 0.36 30.41 4.91
N TYR A 163 0.14 31.22 3.87
CA TYR A 163 0.87 32.47 3.68
C TYR A 163 0.67 33.42 4.87
N THR A 164 -0.59 33.66 5.25
CA THR A 164 -0.96 34.49 6.40
C THR A 164 -0.34 33.96 7.69
N LYS A 165 -0.39 32.64 7.90
CA LYS A 165 0.23 31.99 9.06
C LYS A 165 1.75 32.14 9.09
N CYS A 166 2.41 32.05 7.93
CA CYS A 166 3.84 32.31 7.81
C CYS A 166 4.17 33.75 8.23
N VAL A 167 3.45 34.73 7.70
CA VAL A 167 3.65 36.15 8.01
C VAL A 167 3.40 36.42 9.51
N GLN A 168 2.30 35.90 10.06
CA GLN A 168 1.99 36.05 11.48
C GLN A 168 3.06 35.42 12.38
N HIS A 169 3.58 34.25 12.01
CA HIS A 169 4.61 33.55 12.78
C HIS A 169 5.93 34.34 12.87
N TYR A 170 6.41 34.88 11.75
CA TYR A 170 7.72 35.53 11.70
C TYR A 170 7.70 37.00 12.11
N PHE A 171 6.60 37.71 11.89
CA PHE A 171 6.54 39.16 12.09
C PHE A 171 5.62 39.60 13.23
N ASN A 172 4.83 38.69 13.81
CA ASN A 172 3.91 38.97 14.92
C ASN A 172 3.00 40.19 14.61
N VAL A 173 2.40 40.17 13.41
CA VAL A 173 1.52 41.23 12.89
C VAL A 173 0.06 40.78 12.85
N ASN A 174 -0.86 41.74 12.96
CA ASN A 174 -2.26 41.52 12.66
C ASN A 174 -2.48 41.69 11.15
N VAL A 175 -2.91 40.63 10.48
CA VAL A 175 -3.24 40.68 9.05
C VAL A 175 -4.69 41.13 8.91
N VAL A 176 -4.90 42.21 8.15
CA VAL A 176 -6.22 42.78 7.84
C VAL A 176 -6.45 42.73 6.33
N ASP A 177 -7.68 42.53 5.91
CA ASP A 177 -8.06 42.66 4.50
C ASP A 177 -8.09 44.14 4.05
N ASP A 178 -8.27 44.36 2.76
CA ASP A 178 -8.33 45.72 2.17
C ASP A 178 -9.48 46.57 2.74
N ASN A 179 -10.44 45.96 3.45
CA ASN A 179 -11.55 46.63 4.12
C ASN A 179 -11.27 46.95 5.60
N GLY A 180 -10.07 46.64 6.11
CA GLY A 180 -9.68 46.88 7.50
C GLY A 180 -10.31 45.90 8.50
N THR A 181 -10.85 44.78 8.02
CA THR A 181 -11.36 43.70 8.86
C THR A 181 -10.28 42.65 9.06
N THR A 182 -10.15 42.15 10.30
CA THR A 182 -9.28 41.01 10.59
C THR A 182 -9.94 39.76 10.04
N GLU A 183 -9.26 39.05 9.16
CA GLU A 183 -9.74 37.75 8.68
C GLU A 183 -9.83 36.80 9.89
N PRO A 184 -11.00 36.23 10.19
CA PRO A 184 -11.11 35.26 11.28
C PRO A 184 -10.22 34.07 10.93
N ASP A 185 -9.41 33.62 11.90
CA ASP A 185 -8.64 32.39 11.79
C ASP A 185 -9.60 31.23 11.56
N VAL A 186 -9.81 30.88 10.29
CA VAL A 186 -10.52 29.67 9.88
C VAL A 186 -9.57 28.50 10.09
N THR A 187 -9.25 28.21 11.34
CA THR A 187 -8.81 26.88 11.71
C THR A 187 -10.02 25.96 11.49
N PRO A 188 -10.01 25.04 10.51
CA PRO A 188 -11.04 24.03 10.45
C PRO A 188 -10.97 23.27 11.76
N THR A 189 -11.97 23.45 12.62
CA THR A 189 -12.09 22.68 13.85
C THR A 189 -12.21 21.22 13.42
N PRO A 190 -11.28 20.33 13.81
CA PRO A 190 -11.45 18.91 13.55
C PRO A 190 -12.78 18.50 14.18
N ALA A 191 -13.65 17.85 13.41
CA ALA A 191 -14.84 17.27 13.99
C ALA A 191 -14.41 16.40 15.20
N PRO A 192 -15.07 16.52 16.36
CA PRO A 192 -14.74 15.67 17.50
C PRO A 192 -14.93 14.22 17.07
N VAL A 193 -13.82 13.47 17.04
CA VAL A 193 -13.85 12.02 16.89
C VAL A 193 -14.49 11.49 18.16
N THR A 194 -15.75 11.08 18.07
CA THR A 194 -16.43 10.41 19.18
C THR A 194 -15.89 8.99 19.27
N ASP A 195 -15.46 8.57 20.46
CA ASP A 195 -15.11 7.17 20.81
C ASP A 195 -16.38 6.29 20.84
N GLU A 196 -17.18 6.34 19.78
CA GLU A 196 -18.33 5.47 19.62
C GLU A 196 -17.85 4.08 19.17
N ASN A 197 -18.44 3.01 19.72
CA ASN A 197 -18.10 1.67 19.29
C ASN A 197 -18.52 1.47 17.82
N VAL A 198 -17.63 0.90 17.01
CA VAL A 198 -17.85 0.61 15.60
C VAL A 198 -17.84 -0.90 15.41
N ALA A 199 -18.80 -1.42 14.64
CA ALA A 199 -18.86 -2.86 14.38
C ALA A 199 -17.55 -3.38 13.75
N PRO A 200 -17.12 -4.61 14.09
CA PRO A 200 -15.90 -5.19 13.55
C PRO A 200 -16.02 -5.43 12.04
N VAL A 201 -14.90 -5.65 11.35
CA VAL A 201 -14.87 -6.02 9.92
C VAL A 201 -14.54 -7.50 9.78
N ALA A 202 -15.53 -8.32 9.43
CA ALA A 202 -15.37 -9.74 9.17
C ALA A 202 -14.61 -10.02 7.86
N ARG A 203 -13.62 -10.92 7.89
CA ARG A 203 -12.91 -11.42 6.70
C ARG A 203 -12.78 -12.93 6.75
N ILE A 204 -12.89 -13.58 5.58
CA ILE A 204 -12.65 -15.02 5.42
C ILE A 204 -11.54 -15.21 4.39
N ALA A 205 -10.54 -16.02 4.74
CA ALA A 205 -9.55 -16.56 3.82
C ALA A 205 -9.72 -18.07 3.66
N GLY A 206 -9.42 -18.62 2.49
CA GLY A 206 -9.55 -20.03 2.15
C GLY A 206 -8.91 -20.40 0.80
N PRO A 207 -8.95 -21.68 0.38
CA PRO A 207 -8.34 -22.16 -0.85
C PRO A 207 -8.82 -21.44 -2.12
N VAL A 208 -7.91 -21.11 -3.04
CA VAL A 208 -8.29 -20.47 -4.30
C VAL A 208 -8.53 -21.54 -5.37
N GLY A 209 -9.69 -21.50 -6.02
CA GLY A 209 -10.05 -22.43 -7.10
C GLY A 209 -11.03 -23.51 -6.65
N ALA A 210 -10.98 -24.67 -7.31
CA ALA A 210 -11.87 -25.78 -7.02
C ALA A 210 -11.14 -26.92 -6.30
N VAL A 211 -11.68 -27.36 -5.17
CA VAL A 211 -11.16 -28.48 -4.38
C VAL A 211 -11.88 -29.78 -4.73
N GLU A 212 -11.25 -30.93 -4.50
CA GLU A 212 -11.88 -32.23 -4.73
C GLU A 212 -12.91 -32.54 -3.63
N ALA A 213 -14.02 -33.19 -3.99
CA ALA A 213 -14.99 -33.68 -3.01
C ALA A 213 -14.31 -34.54 -1.92
N GLY A 214 -14.65 -34.29 -0.65
CA GLY A 214 -14.07 -34.99 0.50
C GLY A 214 -12.67 -34.53 0.92
N SER A 215 -12.03 -33.63 0.17
CA SER A 215 -10.74 -33.04 0.59
C SER A 215 -10.88 -32.17 1.84
N GLN A 216 -9.80 -32.06 2.61
CA GLN A 216 -9.75 -31.19 3.78
C GLN A 216 -9.64 -29.72 3.34
N VAL A 217 -10.44 -28.86 3.94
CA VAL A 217 -10.52 -27.43 3.69
C VAL A 217 -10.28 -26.68 4.99
N SER A 218 -9.41 -25.67 4.95
CA SER A 218 -9.16 -24.75 6.06
C SER A 218 -9.66 -23.36 5.70
N LEU A 219 -10.42 -22.73 6.60
CA LEU A 219 -10.84 -21.33 6.49
C LEU A 219 -10.34 -20.54 7.69
N SER A 220 -9.88 -19.30 7.46
CA SER A 220 -9.35 -18.41 8.50
C SER A 220 -10.11 -17.08 8.54
N ALA A 221 -10.40 -16.62 9.75
CA ALA A 221 -10.95 -15.31 10.10
C ALA A 221 -9.91 -14.39 10.74
N GLU A 222 -8.64 -14.79 10.81
CA GLU A 222 -7.57 -14.02 11.47
C GLU A 222 -7.35 -12.62 10.86
N GLY A 223 -7.77 -12.40 9.61
CA GLY A 223 -7.78 -11.09 8.98
C GLY A 223 -8.94 -10.17 9.41
N SER A 224 -9.82 -10.60 10.31
CA SER A 224 -10.91 -9.77 10.82
C SER A 224 -10.38 -8.78 11.85
N THR A 225 -10.86 -7.54 11.81
CA THR A 225 -10.33 -6.45 12.64
C THR A 225 -11.45 -5.71 13.36
N ASP A 226 -11.08 -5.04 14.45
CA ASP A 226 -11.93 -4.12 15.19
C ASP A 226 -11.24 -2.76 15.28
N ALA A 227 -11.98 -1.66 15.03
CA ALA A 227 -11.40 -0.32 15.02
C ALA A 227 -11.17 0.24 16.43
N ASN A 228 -11.92 -0.27 17.41
CA ASN A 228 -11.85 0.10 18.81
C ASN A 228 -10.85 -0.78 19.60
N GLY A 229 -10.38 -1.87 18.99
CA GLY A 229 -9.42 -2.81 19.57
C GLY A 229 -10.09 -3.88 20.46
N ASP A 230 -11.40 -4.05 20.34
CA ASP A 230 -12.17 -4.99 21.15
C ASP A 230 -11.86 -6.44 20.80
N LYS A 231 -12.04 -7.33 21.79
CA LYS A 231 -11.80 -8.75 21.61
C LYS A 231 -12.87 -9.35 20.70
N LEU A 232 -12.43 -9.94 19.60
CA LEU A 232 -13.30 -10.56 18.62
C LEU A 232 -13.71 -11.99 19.01
N THR A 233 -14.93 -12.34 18.61
CA THR A 233 -15.48 -13.70 18.65
C THR A 233 -15.97 -14.15 17.28
N TYR A 234 -15.89 -15.45 17.00
CA TYR A 234 -16.11 -16.02 15.66
C TYR A 234 -17.18 -17.11 15.64
N THR A 235 -18.14 -16.99 14.72
CA THR A 235 -19.15 -18.02 14.46
C THR A 235 -19.16 -18.40 12.99
N TRP A 236 -18.86 -19.67 12.69
CA TRP A 236 -18.85 -20.22 11.33
C TRP A 236 -20.08 -21.07 11.07
N MET A 237 -20.77 -20.82 9.96
CA MET A 237 -21.94 -21.58 9.53
C MET A 237 -21.80 -22.03 8.08
N SER A 238 -22.04 -23.31 7.82
CA SER A 238 -22.20 -23.83 6.47
C SER A 238 -23.56 -23.46 5.86
N GLN A 239 -23.70 -23.63 4.54
CA GLN A 239 -24.92 -23.37 3.79
C GLN A 239 -26.17 -24.13 4.30
N ASP A 240 -25.98 -25.28 4.95
CA ASP A 240 -27.06 -26.07 5.57
C ASP A 240 -27.38 -25.63 7.01
N GLY A 241 -26.83 -24.51 7.47
CA GLY A 241 -27.08 -23.93 8.78
C GLY A 241 -26.39 -24.65 9.93
N LYS A 242 -25.47 -25.58 9.64
CA LYS A 242 -24.69 -26.27 10.67
C LYS A 242 -23.46 -25.43 11.06
N THR A 243 -23.15 -25.41 12.34
CA THR A 243 -21.91 -24.79 12.82
C THR A 243 -20.71 -25.62 12.34
N LEU A 244 -19.78 -24.99 11.63
CA LEU A 244 -18.50 -25.63 11.28
C LEU A 244 -17.62 -25.64 12.54
N SER A 245 -16.99 -26.78 12.81
CA SER A 245 -16.40 -27.15 14.12
C SER A 245 -15.51 -26.08 14.77
N GLY A 246 -15.65 -25.95 16.10
CA GLY A 246 -14.84 -25.10 16.97
C GLY A 246 -15.57 -23.83 17.37
N GLN A 247 -16.17 -23.81 18.56
CA GLN A 247 -16.73 -22.55 19.09
C GLN A 247 -15.61 -21.53 19.21
N ASP A 248 -15.86 -20.34 18.67
CA ASP A 248 -14.99 -19.18 18.82
C ASP A 248 -13.54 -19.36 18.35
N LYS A 249 -13.34 -20.09 17.25
CA LYS A 249 -12.03 -20.23 16.62
C LYS A 249 -11.90 -19.35 15.39
N ALA A 250 -10.79 -18.62 15.32
CA ALA A 250 -10.42 -17.86 14.13
C ALA A 250 -10.15 -18.79 12.92
N VAL A 251 -9.68 -20.03 13.15
CA VAL A 251 -9.42 -21.01 12.09
C VAL A 251 -10.29 -22.25 12.27
N VAL A 252 -10.96 -22.67 11.19
CA VAL A 252 -11.78 -23.89 11.14
C VAL A 252 -11.32 -24.81 10.02
N ILE A 253 -11.36 -26.12 10.29
CA ILE A 253 -11.00 -27.16 9.35
C ILE A 253 -12.19 -28.12 9.20
N PHE A 254 -12.62 -28.38 7.97
CA PHE A 254 -13.71 -29.30 7.65
C PHE A 254 -13.43 -30.04 6.35
N ASN A 255 -14.17 -31.10 6.06
CA ASN A 255 -14.07 -31.79 4.77
C ASN A 255 -15.08 -31.19 3.79
N ALA A 256 -14.63 -30.90 2.57
CA ALA A 256 -15.51 -30.48 1.49
C ALA A 256 -16.62 -31.52 1.28
N PRO A 257 -17.87 -31.10 1.01
CA PRO A 257 -18.98 -32.03 0.85
C PRO A 257 -18.75 -33.01 -0.30
N ASP A 258 -19.21 -34.25 -0.14
CA ASP A 258 -19.27 -35.21 -1.23
C ASP A 258 -20.33 -34.75 -2.25
N VAL A 259 -19.90 -34.43 -3.47
CA VAL A 259 -20.79 -33.97 -4.56
C VAL A 259 -20.59 -34.84 -5.80
N THR A 260 -21.67 -35.11 -6.54
CA THR A 260 -21.65 -35.90 -7.79
C THR A 260 -21.51 -35.03 -9.04
N GLN A 261 -21.60 -33.71 -8.88
CA GLN A 261 -21.42 -32.69 -9.91
C GLN A 261 -20.66 -31.50 -9.30
N ASN A 262 -19.92 -30.76 -10.13
CA ASN A 262 -19.23 -29.55 -9.67
C ASN A 262 -20.25 -28.58 -9.07
N THR A 263 -20.05 -28.20 -7.80
CA THR A 263 -21.02 -27.45 -7.00
C THR A 263 -20.32 -26.37 -6.19
N GLN A 264 -21.01 -25.25 -5.97
CA GLN A 264 -20.55 -24.22 -5.03
C GLN A 264 -21.08 -24.50 -3.63
N TYR A 265 -20.21 -24.42 -2.64
CA TYR A 265 -20.51 -24.59 -1.23
C TYR A 265 -20.24 -23.28 -0.48
N VAL A 266 -21.28 -22.71 0.13
CA VAL A 266 -21.20 -21.40 0.78
C VAL A 266 -20.95 -21.54 2.28
N VAL A 267 -20.02 -20.74 2.80
CA VAL A 267 -19.72 -20.64 4.23
C VAL A 267 -19.90 -19.18 4.68
N ASN A 268 -20.57 -18.99 5.81
CA ASN A 268 -20.80 -17.69 6.43
C ASN A 268 -19.98 -17.58 7.72
N LEU A 269 -19.32 -16.44 7.90
CA LEU A 269 -18.66 -16.05 9.13
C LEU A 269 -19.45 -14.89 9.76
N THR A 270 -19.67 -14.95 11.06
CA THR A 270 -20.05 -13.80 11.88
C THR A 270 -18.92 -13.48 12.85
N VAL A 271 -18.51 -12.22 12.90
CA VAL A 271 -17.51 -11.69 13.82
C VAL A 271 -18.19 -10.69 14.74
N SER A 272 -18.00 -10.82 16.06
CA SER A 272 -18.60 -9.90 17.05
C SER A 272 -17.56 -9.41 18.06
N ASP A 273 -17.67 -8.13 18.42
CA ASP A 273 -16.92 -7.48 19.50
C ASP A 273 -17.60 -7.65 20.88
N GLY A 274 -18.73 -8.38 20.94
CA GLY A 274 -19.56 -8.57 22.13
C GLY A 274 -20.77 -7.63 22.23
N THR A 275 -20.82 -6.57 21.41
CA THR A 275 -21.93 -5.60 21.34
C THR A 275 -22.47 -5.42 19.92
N LEU A 276 -21.60 -5.32 18.92
CA LEU A 276 -21.88 -5.24 17.50
C LEU A 276 -21.27 -6.45 16.80
N SER A 277 -21.69 -6.65 15.55
CA SER A 277 -21.21 -7.77 14.73
C SER A 277 -21.27 -7.44 13.25
N SER A 278 -20.41 -8.08 12.47
CA SER A 278 -20.48 -8.10 11.01
C SER A 278 -20.33 -9.51 10.47
N THR A 279 -20.66 -9.69 9.19
CA THR A 279 -20.64 -10.99 8.52
C THR A 279 -19.83 -10.96 7.24
N ALA A 280 -19.19 -12.09 6.92
CA ALA A 280 -18.53 -12.33 5.65
C ALA A 280 -19.01 -13.65 5.04
N VAL A 281 -18.94 -13.76 3.71
CA VAL A 281 -19.37 -14.94 2.95
C VAL A 281 -18.21 -15.45 2.11
N TYR A 282 -18.03 -16.76 2.09
CA TYR A 282 -17.01 -17.44 1.31
C TYR A 282 -17.64 -18.54 0.45
N THR A 283 -17.35 -18.53 -0.85
CA THR A 283 -17.87 -19.51 -1.82
C THR A 283 -16.77 -20.46 -2.25
N LEU A 284 -16.84 -21.70 -1.79
CA LEU A 284 -15.93 -22.78 -2.15
C LEU A 284 -16.44 -23.49 -3.42
N ASN A 285 -15.61 -23.64 -4.44
CA ASN A 285 -15.95 -24.50 -5.58
C ASN A 285 -15.51 -25.94 -5.26
N VAL A 286 -16.42 -26.91 -5.33
CA VAL A 286 -16.15 -28.32 -5.07
C VAL A 286 -16.35 -29.12 -6.35
N LYS A 287 -15.34 -29.87 -6.78
CA LYS A 287 -15.43 -30.75 -7.94
C LYS A 287 -16.16 -32.04 -7.60
N ALA A 288 -16.86 -32.60 -8.58
CA ALA A 288 -17.48 -33.90 -8.48
C ALA A 288 -16.47 -34.98 -8.05
N LYS A 289 -16.87 -35.83 -7.11
CA LYS A 289 -16.12 -37.03 -6.77
C LYS A 289 -16.02 -37.90 -8.03
N ALA A 290 -14.80 -38.22 -8.45
CA ALA A 290 -14.59 -39.12 -9.58
C ALA A 290 -15.30 -40.46 -9.30
N ALA A 291 -16.03 -40.98 -10.28
CA ALA A 291 -16.63 -42.30 -10.18
C ALA A 291 -15.52 -43.31 -9.88
N ALA A 292 -15.73 -44.15 -8.88
CA ALA A 292 -14.72 -45.09 -8.38
C ALA A 292 -14.12 -45.91 -9.53
N ALA A 293 -12.92 -45.52 -9.95
CA ALA A 293 -11.94 -46.45 -10.45
C ALA A 293 -11.22 -46.96 -9.20
N ASP A 294 -11.24 -48.27 -8.99
CA ASP A 294 -10.24 -48.94 -8.17
C ASP A 294 -8.87 -48.50 -8.69
N ASP A 295 -8.21 -47.54 -8.04
CA ASP A 295 -6.76 -47.47 -8.09
C ASP A 295 -6.16 -46.62 -6.97
N GLU A 296 -4.96 -47.05 -6.61
CA GLU A 296 -4.22 -46.81 -5.38
C GLU A 296 -3.87 -45.35 -5.09
N ASP A 297 -3.71 -45.09 -3.78
CA ASP A 297 -2.90 -44.05 -3.13
C ASP A 297 -1.94 -43.28 -4.07
N LYS A 298 -2.43 -42.20 -4.68
CA LYS A 298 -1.58 -41.17 -5.29
C LYS A 298 -1.34 -40.07 -4.27
N THR A 299 -0.34 -40.27 -3.41
CA THR A 299 0.30 -39.16 -2.71
C THR A 299 0.90 -38.22 -3.76
N THR A 300 0.25 -37.06 -3.98
CA THR A 300 0.80 -36.00 -4.82
C THR A 300 1.98 -35.37 -4.07
N SER A 301 3.20 -35.60 -4.55
CA SER A 301 4.42 -35.03 -3.97
C SER A 301 4.73 -33.68 -4.62
N TYR A 302 4.82 -32.63 -3.80
CA TYR A 302 5.12 -31.28 -4.23
C TYR A 302 6.63 -31.00 -4.10
N PRO A 303 7.23 -30.26 -5.06
CA PRO A 303 8.66 -29.94 -5.02
C PRO A 303 9.01 -29.14 -3.78
N ALA A 304 10.20 -29.39 -3.20
CA ALA A 304 10.72 -28.56 -2.13
C ALA A 304 10.98 -27.13 -2.63
N TRP A 305 10.61 -26.13 -1.83
CA TRP A 305 10.88 -24.73 -2.15
C TRP A 305 12.39 -24.46 -2.20
N SER A 306 12.81 -23.60 -3.12
CA SER A 306 14.20 -23.16 -3.29
C SER A 306 14.23 -21.72 -3.79
N SER A 307 15.14 -20.91 -3.23
CA SER A 307 15.40 -19.54 -3.67
C SER A 307 16.09 -19.45 -5.04
N SER A 308 16.66 -20.55 -5.53
CA SER A 308 17.32 -20.62 -6.85
C SER A 308 16.37 -21.01 -7.98
N GLN A 309 15.16 -21.46 -7.65
CA GLN A 309 14.13 -21.84 -8.61
C GLN A 309 13.11 -20.73 -8.76
N LYS A 310 12.59 -20.56 -9.98
CA LYS A 310 11.52 -19.62 -10.27
C LYS A 310 10.17 -20.32 -10.12
N TRP A 311 9.26 -19.70 -9.38
CA TRP A 311 7.92 -20.16 -9.08
C TRP A 311 6.90 -19.27 -9.78
N ASN A 312 5.91 -19.88 -10.42
CA ASN A 312 4.83 -19.18 -11.09
C ASN A 312 3.62 -19.09 -10.16
N PRO A 313 2.77 -18.06 -10.33
CA PRO A 313 1.47 -18.01 -9.68
C PRO A 313 0.70 -19.33 -9.83
N GLY A 314 0.27 -19.90 -8.71
CA GLY A 314 -0.42 -21.19 -8.63
C GLY A 314 0.46 -22.41 -8.36
N ASP A 315 1.79 -22.30 -8.47
CA ASP A 315 2.71 -23.39 -8.13
C ASP A 315 2.63 -23.74 -6.64
N ILE A 316 2.63 -25.03 -6.32
CA ILE A 316 2.59 -25.53 -4.95
C ILE A 316 3.96 -26.11 -4.60
N VAL A 317 4.50 -25.68 -3.46
CA VAL A 317 5.81 -26.08 -2.95
C VAL A 317 5.71 -26.63 -1.54
N ASN A 318 6.62 -27.52 -1.19
CA ASN A 318 6.84 -27.94 0.18
C ASN A 318 7.94 -27.08 0.82
N SER A 319 7.63 -26.43 1.94
CA SER A 319 8.61 -25.70 2.76
C SER A 319 8.49 -26.17 4.21
N ASN A 320 9.57 -26.72 4.76
CA ASN A 320 9.62 -27.26 6.12
C ASN A 320 8.49 -28.25 6.46
N GLY A 321 8.05 -29.05 5.47
CA GLY A 321 7.01 -30.07 5.67
C GLY A 321 5.57 -29.55 5.54
N ALA A 322 5.37 -28.24 5.33
CA ALA A 322 4.08 -27.64 5.02
C ALA A 322 3.99 -27.26 3.53
N LEU A 323 2.76 -27.18 3.01
CA LEU A 323 2.51 -26.85 1.61
C LEU A 323 2.12 -25.38 1.46
N TYR A 324 2.63 -24.75 0.41
CA TYR A 324 2.39 -23.35 0.12
C TYR A 324 2.15 -23.18 -1.37
N GLN A 325 1.11 -22.44 -1.72
CA GLN A 325 0.81 -22.07 -3.10
C GLN A 325 1.24 -20.63 -3.37
N CYS A 326 2.02 -20.42 -4.42
CA CYS A 326 2.33 -19.08 -4.87
C CYS A 326 1.03 -18.37 -5.28
N LYS A 327 0.76 -17.18 -4.74
CA LYS A 327 -0.50 -16.48 -4.98
C LYS A 327 -0.67 -16.08 -6.46
N PRO A 328 -1.90 -15.81 -6.92
CA PRO A 328 -2.14 -15.12 -8.18
C PRO A 328 -1.39 -13.78 -8.26
N PHE A 329 -1.27 -13.25 -9.47
CA PHE A 329 -0.78 -11.89 -9.66
C PHE A 329 -1.73 -10.86 -9.01
N PRO A 330 -1.22 -9.78 -8.37
CA PRO A 330 0.19 -9.36 -8.29
C PRO A 330 1.04 -9.96 -7.17
N GLU A 331 0.41 -10.56 -6.17
CA GLU A 331 1.09 -11.05 -4.98
C GLU A 331 2.08 -12.18 -5.29
N GLY A 332 1.76 -13.02 -6.28
CA GLY A 332 2.61 -14.10 -6.76
C GLY A 332 3.97 -13.67 -7.31
N SER A 333 4.14 -12.39 -7.66
CA SER A 333 5.45 -11.88 -8.06
C SER A 333 6.44 -11.87 -6.87
N TRP A 334 5.96 -11.87 -5.62
CA TRP A 334 6.81 -11.93 -4.44
C TRP A 334 7.37 -13.34 -4.14
N CYS A 335 6.82 -14.39 -4.77
CA CYS A 335 7.29 -15.78 -4.59
C CYS A 335 8.76 -15.98 -4.99
N ASN A 336 9.34 -15.04 -5.74
CA ASN A 336 10.66 -15.15 -6.36
C ASN A 336 11.67 -14.11 -5.86
N VAL A 337 11.28 -13.26 -4.91
CA VAL A 337 12.10 -12.10 -4.52
C VAL A 337 12.35 -12.11 -3.03
N ALA A 338 13.50 -11.57 -2.61
CA ALA A 338 13.87 -11.33 -1.22
C ALA A 338 13.43 -12.44 -0.22
N PRO A 339 14.03 -13.65 -0.27
CA PRO A 339 13.66 -14.79 0.57
C PRO A 339 13.50 -14.50 2.07
N ALA A 340 14.32 -13.60 2.62
CA ALA A 340 14.21 -13.17 4.02
C ALA A 340 12.81 -12.66 4.40
N TYR A 341 12.05 -12.14 3.43
CA TYR A 341 10.69 -11.67 3.60
C TYR A 341 9.66 -12.67 3.09
N TYR A 342 9.90 -13.30 1.94
CA TYR A 342 8.86 -14.03 1.22
C TYR A 342 9.10 -15.55 1.12
N GLU A 343 10.07 -16.13 1.82
CA GLU A 343 10.22 -17.59 1.88
C GLU A 343 8.97 -18.24 2.51
N PRO A 344 8.28 -19.19 1.84
CA PRO A 344 7.02 -19.75 2.31
C PRO A 344 7.17 -20.38 3.70
N GLY A 345 6.38 -19.89 4.66
CA GLY A 345 6.38 -20.37 6.05
C GLY A 345 7.54 -19.88 6.93
N VAL A 346 8.46 -19.06 6.40
CA VAL A 346 9.66 -18.62 7.12
C VAL A 346 9.84 -17.11 7.10
N GLY A 347 9.72 -16.48 5.94
CA GLY A 347 9.97 -15.05 5.77
C GLY A 347 8.97 -14.20 6.53
N ILE A 348 9.37 -13.04 7.05
CA ILE A 348 8.50 -12.21 7.93
C ILE A 348 7.21 -11.72 7.26
N ALA A 349 7.15 -11.75 5.93
CA ALA A 349 6.02 -11.36 5.11
C ALA A 349 5.63 -12.49 4.14
N TRP A 350 5.94 -13.75 4.47
CA TRP A 350 5.71 -14.90 3.57
C TRP A 350 4.26 -15.00 3.13
N ALA A 351 3.34 -14.65 4.03
CA ALA A 351 1.90 -14.70 3.80
C ALA A 351 1.44 -13.69 2.74
N ASP A 352 2.27 -12.71 2.37
CA ASP A 352 1.95 -11.79 1.27
C ASP A 352 2.12 -12.48 -0.08
N ALA A 353 3.13 -13.35 -0.23
CA ALA A 353 3.48 -14.03 -1.48
C ALA A 353 2.82 -15.40 -1.65
N TRP A 354 2.56 -16.09 -0.54
CA TRP A 354 2.12 -17.48 -0.53
C TRP A 354 0.83 -17.66 0.26
N ASN A 355 -0.02 -18.56 -0.22
CA ASN A 355 -1.10 -19.15 0.59
C ASN A 355 -0.55 -20.41 1.25
N ALA A 356 -0.61 -20.51 2.58
CA ALA A 356 -0.45 -21.81 3.24
C ALA A 356 -1.64 -22.70 2.88
N LEU A 357 -1.38 -23.97 2.58
CA LEU A 357 -2.37 -24.97 2.16
C LEU A 357 -2.72 -25.95 3.27
#